data_AF-A0A1L5NGD8-F1
#
_entry.id   AF-A0A1L5NGD8-F1
#
_cell.length_a   1.000
_cell.length_b   1.000
_cell.length_c   1.000
_cell.angle_alpha   90.00
_cell.angle_beta   90.00
_cell.angle_gamma   90.00
#
_symmetry.space_group_name_H-M   'P 1'
#
loop_
_entity.id
_entity.type
_entity.pdbx_description
1 polymer ?
#
loop_
_entity_poly.entity_id
_entity_poly.type
_entity_poly.pdbx_seq_one_letter_code
_entity_poly.pdbx_strand_id
1 'polypeptide(L)' 'MILSRSRDDQLEDHPMKKTTCAACDCQLGPEAISVKLGGKTVEVCCEECAAALKEADAAATAATTGKN' A
#
# COMPACT_ATOMS: atom_id res chain seq x y z
N MET A 1 17.38 40.78 -3.89
CA MET A 1 16.36 41.25 -2.93
C MET A 1 15.01 40.79 -3.44
N ILE A 2 14.16 40.27 -2.55
CA ILE A 2 12.70 40.01 -2.67
C ILE A 2 12.24 38.99 -3.74
N LEU A 3 12.00 37.71 -3.40
CA LEU A 3 10.77 37.07 -2.83
C LEU A 3 9.88 36.44 -3.94
N SER A 4 9.96 35.11 -4.19
CA SER A 4 8.94 34.20 -4.80
C SER A 4 9.60 32.84 -5.14
N ARG A 5 9.70 31.77 -4.34
CA ARG A 5 8.79 31.15 -3.36
C ARG A 5 7.48 30.63 -3.96
N SER A 6 7.58 29.66 -4.87
CA SER A 6 6.48 28.74 -5.22
C SER A 6 6.98 27.29 -5.05
N ARG A 7 6.87 26.54 -3.96
CA ARG A 7 6.27 26.70 -2.62
C ARG A 7 4.79 27.04 -2.53
N ASP A 8 4.00 26.72 -3.55
CA ASP A 8 2.54 26.69 -3.44
C ASP A 8 1.95 25.74 -4.49
N ASP A 9 2.00 24.44 -4.17
CA ASP A 9 0.93 23.47 -4.42
C ASP A 9 1.08 22.39 -3.33
N GLN A 10 0.86 22.82 -2.08
CA GLN A 10 0.94 21.98 -0.87
C GLN A 10 -0.37 22.09 -0.07
N LEU A 11 -1.48 22.32 -0.76
CA LEU A 11 -2.84 22.35 -0.23
C LEU A 11 -3.72 22.41 -1.49
N GLU A 12 -4.29 21.31 -1.99
CA GLU A 12 -5.53 20.76 -1.48
C GLU A 12 -5.73 19.33 -2.02
N ASP A 13 -5.38 18.33 -1.23
CA ASP A 13 -6.29 17.21 -0.99
C ASP A 13 -5.83 16.54 0.30
N HIS A 14 -6.39 17.04 1.41
CA HIS A 14 -6.61 16.31 2.64
C HIS A 14 -5.97 14.92 2.67
N PRO A 15 -4.83 14.72 3.37
CA PRO A 15 -4.47 13.41 3.86
C PRO A 15 -5.49 13.04 4.96
N MET A 16 -6.75 12.81 4.57
CA MET A 16 -7.40 11.60 5.04
C MET A 16 -6.37 10.54 4.73
N LYS A 17 -5.83 9.88 5.75
CA LYS A 17 -4.86 8.80 5.58
C LYS A 17 -5.58 7.67 4.84
N LYS A 18 -5.69 7.86 3.52
CA LYS A 18 -6.31 6.99 2.55
C LYS A 18 -5.30 5.86 2.47
N THR A 19 -5.63 4.75 3.12
CA THR A 19 -4.87 3.52 2.90
C THR A 19 -4.86 3.29 1.38
N THR A 20 -3.74 2.89 0.82
CA THR A 20 -3.63 2.65 -0.62
C THR A 20 -3.46 1.16 -0.85
N CYS A 21 -4.01 0.67 -1.95
CA CYS A 21 -3.95 -0.75 -2.26
C CYS A 21 -2.51 -1.12 -2.55
N ALA A 22 -1.93 -2.04 -1.79
CA ALA A 22 -0.55 -2.47 -2.03
C ALA A 22 -0.35 -3.19 -3.38
N ALA A 23 -1.44 -3.52 -4.09
CA ALA A 23 -1.41 -4.18 -5.40
C ALA A 23 -1.56 -3.21 -6.58
N CYS A 24 -2.41 -2.20 -6.44
CA CYS A 24 -2.82 -1.33 -7.56
C CYS A 24 -2.72 0.17 -7.24
N ASP A 25 -2.26 0.52 -6.05
CA ASP A 25 -2.11 1.89 -5.54
C ASP A 25 -3.40 2.73 -5.51
N CYS A 26 -4.56 2.10 -5.71
CA CYS A 26 -5.86 2.74 -5.61
C CYS A 26 -6.20 3.13 -4.16
N GLN A 27 -7.03 4.17 -4.01
CA GLN A 27 -7.57 4.59 -2.73
C GLN A 27 -8.41 3.48 -2.08
N LEU A 28 -8.01 3.00 -0.91
CA LEU A 28 -8.82 2.13 -0.09
C LEU A 28 -9.81 2.96 0.74
N GLY A 29 -11.06 2.50 0.70
CA GLY A 29 -12.13 2.97 1.56
C GLY A 29 -12.37 2.02 2.75
N PRO A 30 -13.52 2.15 3.43
CA PRO A 30 -13.91 1.26 4.52
C PRO A 30 -14.12 -0.20 4.09
N GLU A 31 -14.20 -0.45 2.78
CA GLU A 31 -14.24 -1.78 2.17
C GLU A 31 -12.88 -2.47 2.01
N ALA A 32 -11.82 -1.89 2.56
CA ALA A 32 -10.48 -2.48 2.57
C ALA A 32 -10.45 -3.86 3.26
N ILE A 33 -9.77 -4.81 2.61
CA ILE A 33 -9.59 -6.17 3.14
C ILE A 33 -8.18 -6.29 3.72
N SER A 34 -8.08 -6.57 5.00
CA SER A 34 -6.80 -6.78 5.69
C SER A 34 -6.29 -8.21 5.47
N VAL A 35 -5.15 -8.37 4.82
CA VAL A 35 -4.46 -9.67 4.64
C VAL A 35 -3.08 -9.66 5.29
N LYS A 36 -2.66 -10.82 5.78
CA LYS A 36 -1.39 -11.00 6.48
C LYS A 36 -0.38 -11.64 5.54
N LEU A 37 0.67 -10.89 5.19
CA LEU A 37 1.74 -11.28 4.25
C LEU A 37 3.08 -11.17 4.99
N GLY A 38 3.88 -12.23 5.04
CA GLY A 38 5.21 -12.19 5.65
C GLY A 38 5.25 -11.66 7.09
N GLY A 39 4.16 -11.84 7.86
CA GLY A 39 4.02 -11.33 9.22
C GLY A 39 3.56 -9.87 9.35
N LYS A 40 3.37 -9.15 8.24
CA LYS A 40 2.83 -7.79 8.19
C LYS A 40 1.39 -7.81 7.69
N THR A 41 0.53 -7.00 8.30
CA THR A 41 -0.84 -6.79 7.79
C THR A 41 -0.81 -5.70 6.74
N VAL A 42 -1.31 -5.99 5.55
CA VAL A 42 -1.52 -5.03 4.47
C VAL A 42 -2.97 -5.05 4.04
N GLU A 43 -3.43 -3.93 3.50
CA GLU A 43 -4.81 -3.77 3.09
C GLU A 43 -4.90 -3.72 1.55
N VAL A 44 -5.94 -4.34 1.00
CA VAL A 44 -6.21 -4.35 -0.44
C VAL A 44 -7.63 -3.93 -0.76
N CYS A 45 -7.86 -3.48 -2.00
CA CYS A 45 -9.18 -3.02 -2.46
C CYS A 45 -10.14 -4.17 -2.82
N CYS A 46 -9.64 -5.37 -3.08
CA CYS A 46 -10.46 -6.52 -3.49
C CYS A 46 -9.77 -7.86 -3.22
N GLU A 47 -10.54 -8.94 -3.22
CA GLU A 47 -10.03 -10.31 -2.99
C GLU A 47 -9.00 -10.74 -4.04
N GLU A 48 -9.14 -10.29 -5.29
CA GLU A 48 -8.17 -10.59 -6.36
C GLU A 48 -6.79 -10.00 -6.06
N CYS A 49 -6.74 -8.76 -5.58
CA CYS A 49 -5.51 -8.12 -5.12
C CYS A 49 -4.92 -8.88 -3.94
N ALA A 50 -5.74 -9.31 -2.99
CA ALA A 50 -5.31 -10.15 -1.86
C ALA A 50 -4.70 -11.47 -2.34
N ALA A 51 -5.36 -12.16 -3.26
CA ALA A 51 -4.91 -13.43 -3.79
C ALA A 51 -3.57 -13.28 -4.52
N ALA A 52 -3.44 -12.30 -5.41
CA ALA A 52 -2.20 -12.03 -6.14
C ALA A 52 -1.02 -11.73 -5.20
N LEU A 53 -1.25 -10.88 -4.19
CA LEU A 53 -0.24 -10.56 -3.18
C LEU A 53 0.13 -11.77 -2.31
N LYS A 54 -0.86 -12.59 -1.94
CA LYS A 54 -0.65 -13.77 -1.11
C LYS A 54 0.15 -14.85 -1.83
N GLU A 55 -0.09 -15.06 -3.12
CA GLU A 55 0.70 -15.99 -3.94
C GLU A 55 2.15 -15.50 -4.09
N ALA A 56 2.35 -14.20 -4.35
CA ALA A 56 3.68 -13.60 -4.44
C ALA A 56 4.44 -13.66 -3.09
N ASP A 57 3.76 -13.38 -1.98
CA ASP A 57 4.32 -13.50 -0.63
C ASP A 57 4.62 -14.96 -0.26
N ALA A 58 3.74 -15.91 -0.58
CA ALA A 58 3.99 -17.33 -0.37
C ALA A 58 5.26 -17.80 -1.12
N ALA A 59 5.46 -17.35 -2.35
CA ALA A 59 6.68 -17.62 -3.10
C ALA A 59 7.91 -16.94 -2.49
N ALA A 60 7.79 -15.67 -2.08
CA ALA A 60 8.90 -14.91 -1.48
C ALA A 60 9.31 -15.43 -0.09
N THR A 61 8.35 -15.84 0.73
CA THR A 61 8.56 -16.43 2.06
C THR A 61 9.23 -17.80 1.96
N ALA A 62 8.80 -18.63 0.99
CA ALA A 62 9.46 -19.90 0.68
C ALA A 62 10.92 -19.71 0.23
N ALA A 63 11.21 -18.64 -0.53
CA ALA A 63 12.57 -18.33 -0.95
C ALA A 63 13.46 -17.76 0.18
N THR A 64 12.88 -17.11 1.19
CA THR A 64 13.63 -16.49 2.29
C THR A 64 13.88 -17.43 3.47
N THR A 65 13.04 -18.43 3.71
CA THR A 65 13.26 -19.47 4.75
C THR A 65 14.34 -20.51 4.41
N GLY A 66 14.97 -20.40 3.23
CA GLY A 66 16.09 -21.24 2.80
C GLY A 66 17.47 -20.57 2.92
N LYS A 67 17.58 -19.38 3.53
CA LYS A 67 18.84 -18.65 3.67
C LYS A 67 19.12 -18.30 5.14
N ASN A 68 19.24 -19.34 5.96
CA ASN A 68 19.76 -19.31 7.33
C ASN A 68 20.67 -20.53 7.50
#